data_AF-A0A7J9T063-F1
#
_entry.id   AF-A0A7J9T063-F1
#
_cell.length_a   1.000
_cell.length_b   1.000
_cell.length_c   1.000
_cell.angle_alpha   90.00
_cell.angle_beta   90.00
_cell.angle_gamma   90.00
#
_symmetry.space_group_name_H-M   'P 1'
#
loop_
_entity.id
_entity.type
_entity.pdbx_description
1 polymer ?
#
loop_
_entity_poly.entity_id
_entity_poly.type
_entity_poly.pdbx_seq_one_letter_code
_entity_poly.pdbx_strand_id
1 'polypeptide(L)'
;MNYIDQLSVEFSKGLYVNNLNNLISICEDAKHNDEYVLACHTLQCIFIGIKQSFDERAVSTDEFDFVQSKLITPILDIFEMIKTDGSEKELYRMLSNIVGIYVHLYDDYNS
;
A
#
# COMPACT_ATOMS: atom_id res chain seq x y z
N MET A 1 5.37 1.75 19.38
CA MET A 1 4.27 1.75 18.38
C MET A 1 4.61 0.65 17.39
N ASN A 2 3.70 -0.33 17.17
CA ASN A 2 3.99 -1.39 16.20
C ASN A 2 4.04 -0.79 14.77
N TYR A 3 4.58 -1.52 13.80
CA TYR A 3 4.73 -0.97 12.45
C TYR A 3 3.38 -0.69 11.78
N ILE A 4 2.33 -1.45 12.11
CA ILE A 4 0.99 -1.27 11.56
C ILE A 4 0.34 0.03 12.04
N ASP A 5 0.57 0.43 13.28
CA ASP A 5 0.11 1.70 13.82
C ASP A 5 0.86 2.85 13.12
N GLN A 6 2.17 2.69 12.87
CA GLN A 6 2.95 3.66 12.09
C GLN A 6 2.44 3.78 10.65
N LEU A 7 2.18 2.65 9.98
CA LEU A 7 1.58 2.63 8.65
C LEU A 7 0.20 3.28 8.66
N SER A 8 -0.67 2.95 9.62
CA SER A 8 -2.02 3.53 9.73
C SER A 8 -1.97 5.06 9.86
N VAL A 9 -1.10 5.57 10.74
CA VAL A 9 -0.92 7.00 10.97
C VAL A 9 -0.38 7.69 9.73
N GLU A 10 0.67 7.16 9.11
CA GLU A 10 1.27 7.78 7.93
C GLU A 10 0.33 7.72 6.72
N PHE A 11 -0.36 6.60 6.54
CA PHE A 11 -1.32 6.39 5.47
C PHE A 11 -2.53 7.33 5.58
N SER A 12 -2.96 7.67 6.79
CA SER A 12 -4.03 8.65 7.02
C SER A 12 -3.72 10.05 6.50
N LYS A 13 -2.42 10.36 6.26
CA LYS A 13 -1.98 11.62 5.67
C LYS A 13 -2.11 11.64 4.14
N GLY A 14 -2.56 10.54 3.53
CA GLY A 14 -2.71 10.38 2.08
C GLY A 14 -1.45 9.85 1.40
N LEU A 15 -1.58 9.46 0.13
CA LEU A 15 -0.55 8.77 -0.66
C LEU A 15 0.42 9.72 -1.38
N TYR A 16 0.67 10.91 -0.85
CA TYR A 16 1.53 11.91 -1.50
C TYR A 16 2.97 11.42 -1.61
N VAL A 17 3.73 11.82 -2.64
CA VAL A 17 5.13 11.39 -2.88
C VAL A 17 5.99 11.46 -1.61
N ASN A 18 5.83 12.54 -0.84
CA ASN A 18 6.54 12.80 0.40
C ASN A 18 6.23 11.72 1.46
N ASN A 19 4.97 11.30 1.54
CA ASN A 19 4.47 10.31 2.47
C ASN A 19 4.76 8.87 1.98
N LEU A 20 4.81 8.64 0.67
CA LEU A 20 5.16 7.35 0.08
C LEU A 20 6.55 6.90 0.53
N ASN A 21 7.53 7.82 0.61
CA ASN A 21 8.86 7.49 1.15
C ASN A 21 8.81 6.99 2.59
N ASN A 22 8.00 7.63 3.43
CA ASN A 22 7.83 7.21 4.83
C ASN A 22 7.17 5.85 4.91
N LEU A 23 6.09 5.62 4.15
CA LEU A 23 5.41 4.33 4.08
C LEU A 23 6.34 3.20 3.60
N ILE A 24 7.15 3.45 2.57
CA ILE A 24 8.15 2.49 2.05
C ILE A 24 9.18 2.17 3.13
N SER A 25 9.68 3.17 3.86
CA SER A 25 10.64 2.97 4.93
C SER A 25 10.05 2.17 6.09
N ILE A 26 8.80 2.45 6.49
CA ILE A 26 8.13 1.70 7.55
C ILE A 26 7.97 0.22 7.15
N CYS A 27 7.57 -0.06 5.90
CA CYS A 27 7.49 -1.42 5.39
C CYS A 27 8.86 -2.13 5.33
N GLU A 28 9.92 -1.39 4.95
CA GLU A 28 11.30 -1.90 4.92
C GLU A 28 11.78 -2.30 6.32
N ASP A 29 11.53 -1.46 7.33
CA ASP A 29 11.89 -1.75 8.72
C ASP A 29 11.05 -2.91 9.29
N ALA A 30 9.79 -3.00 8.88
CA ALA A 30 8.85 -4.01 9.35
C ALA A 30 9.12 -5.42 8.81
N LYS A 31 9.81 -5.57 7.67
CA LYS A 31 10.09 -6.89 7.07
C LYS A 31 11.01 -7.78 7.92
N HIS A 32 11.60 -7.23 8.98
CA HIS A 32 12.35 -7.98 9.99
C HIS A 32 11.44 -8.69 11.02
N ASN A 33 10.12 -8.53 10.92
CA ASN A 33 9.14 -9.21 11.74
C ASN A 33 8.57 -10.43 10.98
N ASP A 34 8.98 -11.64 11.37
CA ASP A 34 8.74 -12.91 10.68
C ASP A 34 7.26 -13.21 10.37
N GLU A 35 6.32 -12.67 11.15
CA GLU A 35 4.89 -13.02 11.04
C GLU A 35 4.17 -12.34 9.86
N TYR A 36 4.63 -11.17 9.43
CA TYR A 36 3.93 -10.35 8.43
C TYR A 36 4.81 -9.85 7.29
N VAL A 37 5.96 -10.52 7.08
CA VAL A 37 6.93 -10.19 6.04
C VAL A 37 6.27 -10.02 4.67
N LEU A 38 5.36 -10.94 4.31
CA LEU A 38 4.72 -10.89 2.99
C LEU A 38 3.78 -9.68 2.85
N ALA A 39 3.03 -9.33 3.89
CA ALA A 39 2.16 -8.16 3.86
C ALA A 39 2.98 -6.87 3.73
N CYS A 40 4.05 -6.75 4.53
CA CYS A 40 4.96 -5.60 4.47
C CYS A 40 5.59 -5.47 3.08
N HIS A 41 6.10 -6.57 2.53
CA HIS A 41 6.73 -6.59 1.21
C HIS A 41 5.75 -6.20 0.10
N THR A 42 4.53 -6.76 0.12
CA THR A 42 3.50 -6.46 -0.88
C THR A 42 3.13 -4.98 -0.87
N LEU A 43 2.88 -4.42 0.32
CA LEU A 43 2.57 -3.00 0.48
C LEU A 43 3.72 -2.11 0.04
N GLN A 44 4.97 -2.48 0.39
CA GLN A 44 6.16 -1.77 -0.06
C GLN A 44 6.24 -1.69 -1.59
N CYS A 45 6.04 -2.82 -2.28
CA CYS A 45 6.04 -2.86 -3.74
C CYS A 45 4.97 -1.96 -4.34
N ILE A 46 3.76 -1.96 -3.78
CA ILE A 46 2.68 -1.06 -4.23
C ILE A 46 3.08 0.41 -4.04
N PHE A 47 3.58 0.79 -2.86
CA PHE A 47 3.99 2.18 -2.61
C PHE A 47 5.15 2.64 -3.50
N ILE A 48 6.13 1.76 -3.76
CA ILE A 48 7.22 2.02 -4.71
C ILE A 48 6.66 2.25 -6.12
N GLY A 49 5.80 1.37 -6.59
CA GLY A 49 5.24 1.46 -7.94
C GLY A 49 4.36 2.70 -8.15
N ILE A 50 3.57 3.05 -7.14
CA ILE A 50 2.82 4.31 -7.09
C ILE A 50 3.80 5.49 -7.20
N LYS A 51 4.83 5.54 -6.35
CA LYS A 51 5.83 6.61 -6.36
C LYS A 51 6.53 6.75 -7.71
N GLN A 52 7.02 5.64 -8.28
CA GLN A 52 7.71 5.62 -9.57
C GLN A 52 6.81 6.16 -10.68
N SER A 53 5.53 5.78 -10.69
CA SER A 53 4.56 6.30 -11.67
C SER A 53 4.39 7.81 -11.63
N PHE A 54 4.57 8.42 -10.45
CA PHE A 54 4.47 9.87 -10.25
C PHE A 54 5.79 10.61 -10.51
N ASP A 55 6.93 9.96 -10.28
CA ASP A 55 8.25 10.53 -10.53
C ASP A 55 8.64 10.42 -12.02
N GLU A 56 8.24 9.34 -12.71
CA GLU A 56 8.59 9.06 -14.12
C GLU A 56 7.71 9.84 -15.12
N ARG A 57 6.49 10.21 -14.73
CA ARG A 57 5.59 11.06 -15.51
C ARG A 57 4.87 12.06 -14.61
N ALA A 58 4.66 13.29 -15.11
CA ALA A 58 3.79 14.24 -14.44
C ALA A 58 2.34 13.75 -14.53
N VAL A 59 1.89 12.99 -13.53
CA VAL A 59 0.51 12.52 -13.42
C VAL A 59 -0.37 13.68 -12.98
N SER A 60 -1.56 13.77 -13.56
CA SER A 60 -2.54 14.79 -13.16
C SER A 60 -3.02 14.54 -11.72
N THR A 61 -3.46 15.61 -11.05
CA THR A 61 -4.06 15.50 -9.71
C THR A 61 -5.26 14.54 -9.72
N ASP A 62 -6.04 14.52 -10.79
CA ASP A 62 -7.22 13.65 -10.92
C ASP A 62 -6.85 12.16 -10.98
N GLU A 63 -5.78 11.81 -11.68
CA GLU A 63 -5.27 10.43 -11.74
C GLU A 63 -4.71 9.99 -10.38
N PHE A 64 -3.99 10.88 -9.70
CA PHE A 64 -3.49 10.62 -8.35
C PHE A 64 -4.65 10.37 -7.37
N ASP A 65 -5.66 11.24 -7.39
CA ASP A 65 -6.85 11.15 -6.54
C ASP A 65 -7.64 9.87 -6.85
N PHE A 66 -7.72 9.46 -8.11
CA PHE A 66 -8.36 8.21 -8.50
C PHE A 66 -7.62 6.98 -7.93
N VAL A 67 -6.30 6.88 -8.14
CA VAL A 67 -5.48 5.79 -7.59
C VAL A 67 -5.64 5.72 -6.07
N GLN A 68 -5.54 6.88 -5.41
CA GLN A 68 -5.74 7.00 -3.97
C GLN A 68 -7.13 6.51 -3.55
N SER A 69 -8.20 6.92 -4.23
CA SER A 69 -9.57 6.52 -3.90
C SER A 69 -9.81 5.01 -3.98
N LYS A 70 -9.10 4.30 -4.89
CA LYS A 70 -9.25 2.86 -5.11
C LYS A 70 -8.43 2.01 -4.15
N LEU A 71 -7.31 2.53 -3.66
CA LEU A 71 -6.38 1.79 -2.81
C LEU A 71 -6.55 2.09 -1.31
N ILE A 72 -7.16 3.21 -0.91
CA ILE A 72 -7.33 3.54 0.52
C ILE A 72 -8.03 2.42 1.30
N THR A 73 -9.25 2.05 0.90
CA THR A 73 -10.04 1.08 1.67
C THR A 73 -9.38 -0.30 1.72
N PRO A 74 -8.92 -0.89 0.59
CA PRO A 74 -8.23 -2.19 0.64
C PRO A 74 -6.99 -2.22 1.55
N ILE A 75 -6.21 -1.13 1.61
CA ILE A 75 -5.02 -1.05 2.47
C ILE A 75 -5.43 -0.95 3.95
N LEU A 76 -6.43 -0.13 4.26
CA LEU A 76 -6.94 -0.01 5.63
C LEU A 76 -7.52 -1.34 6.13
N ASP A 77 -8.22 -2.08 5.28
CA ASP A 77 -8.72 -3.40 5.62
C ASP A 77 -7.56 -4.36 5.93
N ILE A 78 -6.46 -4.32 5.18
CA ILE A 78 -5.25 -5.12 5.48
C ILE A 78 -4.64 -4.73 6.82
N PHE A 79 -4.60 -3.43 7.16
CA PHE A 79 -4.10 -3.00 8.47
C PHE A 79 -4.98 -3.53 9.60
N GLU A 80 -6.29 -3.49 9.46
CA GLU A 80 -7.23 -4.02 10.46
C GLU A 80 -7.12 -5.53 10.58
N MET A 81 -6.98 -6.24 9.45
CA MET A 81 -6.74 -7.69 9.40
C MET A 81 -5.52 -8.09 10.22
N ILE A 82 -4.42 -7.34 10.10
CA ILE A 82 -3.18 -7.59 10.85
C ILE A 82 -3.36 -7.21 12.33
N LYS A 83 -4.06 -6.13 12.66
CA LYS A 83 -4.31 -5.73 14.07
C LYS A 83 -5.15 -6.73 14.83
N THR A 84 -6.08 -7.40 14.14
CA THR A 84 -7.05 -8.32 14.74
C THR A 84 -6.59 -9.77 14.73
N ASP A 85 -5.37 -10.05 14.28
CA ASP A 85 -4.76 -11.39 14.21
C ASP A 85 -5.68 -12.44 13.56
N GLY A 86 -6.36 -12.04 12.48
CA GLY A 86 -7.20 -13.00 11.78
C GLY A 86 -6.42 -13.83 10.77
N SER A 87 -7.12 -14.71 10.06
CA SER A 87 -6.44 -15.83 9.40
C SER A 87 -5.45 -15.42 8.30
N GLU A 88 -4.31 -16.09 8.25
CA GLU A 88 -3.29 -15.94 7.20
C GLU A 88 -3.89 -16.08 5.78
N LYS A 89 -4.85 -17.02 5.61
CA LYS A 89 -5.58 -17.22 4.35
C LYS A 89 -6.37 -15.97 3.93
N GLU A 90 -6.98 -15.29 4.89
CA GLU A 90 -7.73 -14.07 4.62
C GLU A 90 -6.81 -12.91 4.29
N LEU A 91 -5.70 -12.76 5.03
CA LEU A 91 -4.66 -11.80 4.71
C LEU A 91 -4.13 -11.99 3.29
N TYR A 92 -3.82 -13.23 2.87
CA TYR A 92 -3.38 -13.51 1.51
C TYR A 92 -4.43 -13.19 0.44
N ARG A 93 -5.70 -13.45 0.72
CA ARG A 93 -6.80 -13.08 -0.18
C ARG A 93 -6.86 -11.56 -0.37
N MET A 94 -6.70 -10.80 0.71
CA MET A 94 -6.72 -9.33 0.68
C MET A 94 -5.50 -8.76 -0.05
N LEU A 95 -4.31 -9.31 0.23
CA LEU A 95 -3.07 -8.97 -0.48
C LEU A 95 -3.18 -9.25 -1.99
N SER A 96 -3.75 -10.39 -2.37
CA SER A 96 -3.98 -10.72 -3.78
C SER A 96 -4.96 -9.75 -4.44
N ASN A 97 -6.03 -9.39 -3.74
CA ASN A 97 -7.02 -8.46 -4.24
C ASN A 97 -6.44 -7.05 -4.47
N ILE A 98 -5.68 -6.53 -3.51
CA ILE A 98 -5.08 -5.20 -3.66
C ILE A 98 -4.03 -5.16 -4.78
N VAL A 99 -3.25 -6.24 -4.95
CA VAL A 99 -2.32 -6.35 -6.09
C VAL A 99 -3.11 -6.35 -7.41
N GLY A 100 -4.22 -7.07 -7.50
CA GLY A 100 -5.09 -7.06 -8.67
C GLY A 100 -5.64 -5.67 -9.00
N ILE A 101 -6.10 -4.93 -7.98
CA ILE A 101 -6.54 -3.54 -8.13
C ILE A 101 -5.38 -2.68 -8.67
N TYR A 102 -4.20 -2.77 -8.04
CA TYR A 102 -3.03 -2.00 -8.45
C TYR A 102 -2.61 -2.29 -9.91
N VAL A 103 -2.57 -3.56 -10.31
CA VAL A 103 -2.22 -3.95 -11.69
C VAL A 103 -3.26 -3.43 -12.69
N HIS A 104 -4.56 -3.58 -12.42
CA HIS A 104 -5.60 -3.06 -13.30
C HIS A 104 -5.54 -1.55 -13.44
N LEU A 105 -5.27 -0.82 -12.36
CA LEU A 105 -5.02 0.61 -12.43
C LEU A 105 -3.86 0.89 -13.38
N TYR A 106 -2.75 0.20 -13.22
CA TYR A 106 -1.56 0.39 -14.06
C TYR A 106 -1.82 0.13 -15.55
N ASP A 107 -2.59 -0.90 -15.87
CA ASP A 107 -2.93 -1.25 -17.26
C ASP A 107 -3.88 -0.21 -17.87
N ASP A 108 -4.93 0.20 -17.15
CA ASP A 108 -5.88 1.21 -17.61
C ASP A 108 -5.21 2.58 -17.87
N TYR A 109 -4.10 2.88 -17.18
CA TYR A 109 -3.35 4.14 -17.35
C TYR A 109 -2.29 4.12 -18.46
N ASN A 110 -1.83 2.95 -18.90
CA ASN A 110 -0.80 2.82 -19.95
C ASN A 110 -1.36 2.34 -21.30
N SER A 111 -2.68 2.14 -21.38
CA SER A 111 -3.44 1.78 -22.59
C SER A 111 -3.84 3.00 -23.41
#